data_AF-A0A927QWB5-F1
#
_entry.id   AF-A0A927QWB5-F1
#
_cell.length_a   1.000
_cell.length_b   1.000
_cell.length_c   1.000
_cell.angle_alpha   90.00
_cell.angle_beta   90.00
_cell.angle_gamma   90.00
#
_symmetry.space_group_name_H-M   'P 1'
#
loop_
_entity.id
_entity.type
_entity.pdbx_description
1 polymer ?
#
loop_
_entity_poly.entity_id
_entity_poly.type
_entity_poly.pdbx_seq_one_letter_code
_entity_poly.pdbx_strand_id
1 'polypeptide(L)'
;MPFVNISLARGKSDRYLASVSQAVHDALVAELNMKPDDNFQLIHQYDPGEMVFNRGFRGGPRSDDWIVFTITGDLDRGERAKRRFYQTLVRLLEERPGVRPADVFVTMTELPPEDFSFAGGVIGTEFAAAESLEAAAKAPGTRDTYTRAEMTYAVTQLFRNRDRGPILPMLRDDVVLTLPTTLPYGGEFTGPAAFGDFFAKTPGGGAVWKSFDSVVDDVLAADDHVIARLTNTAVPKATGKKVVFQNLWFFGVVAGRITSAQLYADTAATTSGAPG
;
A
#
# COMPACT_ATOMS: atom_id res chain seq x y z
N MET A 1 0.44 -2.45 11.15
CA MET A 1 -0.59 -1.41 11.06
C MET A 1 -1.77 -1.74 11.96
N PRO A 2 -1.70 -1.49 13.28
CA PRO A 2 -2.81 -1.64 14.21
C PRO A 2 -3.51 -0.30 14.49
N PHE A 3 -4.83 -0.27 14.37
CA PHE A 3 -5.70 0.77 14.90
C PHE A 3 -6.23 0.34 16.27
N VAL A 4 -6.03 1.15 17.30
CA VAL A 4 -6.41 0.83 18.68
C VAL A 4 -7.52 1.75 19.18
N ASN A 5 -8.68 1.20 19.51
CA ASN A 5 -9.64 1.90 20.37
C ASN A 5 -9.38 1.52 21.82
N ILE A 6 -9.27 2.52 22.68
CA ILE A 6 -9.08 2.38 24.12
C ILE A 6 -10.32 2.93 24.82
N SER A 7 -11.13 2.05 25.38
CA SER A 7 -12.37 2.39 26.08
C SER A 7 -12.18 2.26 27.59
N LEU A 8 -12.42 3.35 28.33
CA LEU A 8 -12.21 3.40 29.79
C LEU A 8 -13.16 4.40 30.47
N ALA A 9 -13.23 4.35 31.81
CA ALA A 9 -14.07 5.26 32.60
C ALA A 9 -13.57 6.73 32.55
N ARG A 10 -14.49 7.68 32.41
CA ARG A 10 -14.20 9.12 32.36
C ARG A 10 -13.56 9.61 33.67
N GLY A 11 -12.70 10.63 33.55
CA GLY A 11 -12.18 11.39 34.68
C GLY A 11 -10.71 11.10 35.01
N LYS A 12 -10.02 10.35 34.14
CA LYS A 12 -8.58 10.15 34.24
C LYS A 12 -7.83 11.39 33.77
N SER A 13 -6.66 11.64 34.35
CA SER A 13 -5.80 12.75 33.95
C SER A 13 -5.15 12.49 32.59
N ASP A 14 -4.79 13.57 31.87
CA ASP A 14 -4.09 13.47 30.59
C ASP A 14 -2.81 12.64 30.69
N ARG A 15 -2.08 12.76 31.81
CA ARG A 15 -0.88 11.95 32.09
C ARG A 15 -1.20 10.46 32.17
N TYR A 16 -2.32 10.09 32.81
CA TYR A 16 -2.75 8.70 32.89
C TYR A 16 -3.13 8.18 31.50
N LEU A 17 -3.91 8.95 30.73
CA LEU A 17 -4.32 8.57 29.37
C LEU A 17 -3.13 8.37 28.45
N ALA A 18 -2.15 9.29 28.49
CA ALA A 18 -0.90 9.17 27.74
C ALA A 18 -0.09 7.91 28.15
N SER A 19 -0.05 7.59 29.45
CA SER A 19 0.64 6.41 29.96
C SER A 19 -0.02 5.09 29.50
N VAL A 20 -1.36 5.04 29.48
CA VAL A 20 -2.12 3.90 28.93
C VAL A 20 -1.86 3.75 27.42
N SER A 21 -1.95 4.85 26.67
CA SER A 21 -1.68 4.89 25.22
C SER A 21 -0.26 4.41 24.87
N GLN A 22 0.74 4.86 25.63
CA GLN A 22 2.14 4.44 25.44
C GLN A 22 2.37 2.97 25.79
N ALA A 23 1.73 2.47 26.85
CA ALA A 23 1.87 1.07 27.27
C ALA A 23 1.37 0.09 26.20
N VAL A 24 0.23 0.38 25.56
CA VAL A 24 -0.26 -0.47 24.47
C VAL A 24 0.59 -0.36 23.21
N HIS A 25 1.06 0.84 22.87
CA HIS A 25 1.96 1.05 21.74
C HIS A 25 3.27 0.26 21.89
N ASP A 26 3.91 0.38 23.05
CA ASP A 26 5.18 -0.30 23.31
C ASP A 26 5.03 -1.83 23.28
N ALA A 27 3.90 -2.36 23.78
CA ALA A 27 3.62 -3.79 23.70
C ALA A 27 3.43 -4.26 22.25
N LEU A 28 2.74 -3.47 21.42
CA LEU A 28 2.56 -3.75 20.00
C LEU A 28 3.89 -3.77 19.25
N VAL A 29 4.73 -2.76 19.47
CA VAL A 29 6.07 -2.66 18.86
C VAL A 29 6.95 -3.83 19.30
N ALA A 30 7.01 -4.11 20.61
CA ALA A 30 7.89 -5.13 21.16
C ALA A 30 7.52 -6.56 20.75
N GLU A 31 6.22 -6.89 20.70
CA GLU A 31 5.80 -8.29 20.59
C GLU A 31 5.18 -8.67 19.24
N LEU A 32 4.61 -7.69 18.52
CA LEU A 32 3.98 -7.90 17.21
C LEU A 32 4.80 -7.31 16.05
N ASN A 33 6.00 -6.79 16.33
CA ASN A 33 6.90 -6.18 15.33
C ASN A 33 6.24 -5.03 14.56
N MET A 34 5.45 -4.21 15.26
CA MET A 34 4.90 -2.99 14.68
C MET A 34 6.01 -1.93 14.55
N LYS A 35 5.89 -1.05 13.56
CA LYS A 35 6.86 0.03 13.39
C LYS A 35 6.74 1.02 14.56
N PRO A 36 7.84 1.61 15.05
CA PRO A 36 7.78 2.57 16.15
C PRO A 36 6.84 3.77 15.89
N ASP A 37 6.71 4.18 14.63
CA ASP A 37 5.88 5.33 14.23
C ASP A 37 4.44 4.94 13.84
N ASP A 38 4.10 3.64 13.84
CA ASP A 38 2.78 3.10 13.53
C ASP A 38 1.87 3.19 14.77
N ASN A 39 1.44 4.41 15.10
CA ASN A 39 0.71 4.73 16.32
C ASN A 39 -0.65 5.39 16.04
N PHE A 40 -1.66 4.57 15.75
CA PHE A 40 -3.04 5.03 15.51
C PHE A 40 -3.95 4.61 16.66
N GLN A 41 -4.36 5.57 17.49
CA GLN A 41 -5.19 5.29 18.66
C GLN A 41 -6.30 6.32 18.86
N LEU A 42 -7.46 5.85 19.31
CA LEU A 42 -8.53 6.69 19.84
C LEU A 42 -8.86 6.28 21.28
N ILE A 43 -9.02 7.28 22.15
CA ILE A 43 -9.42 7.07 23.55
C ILE A 43 -10.86 7.50 23.71
N HIS A 44 -11.73 6.57 24.10
CA HIS A 44 -13.13 6.79 24.40
C HIS A 44 -13.35 6.69 25.91
N GLN A 45 -13.79 7.81 26.50
CA GLN A 45 -14.10 7.89 27.92
C GLN A 45 -15.62 7.82 28.13
N TYR A 46 -16.03 6.89 28.98
CA TYR A 46 -17.43 6.60 29.27
C TYR A 46 -17.84 7.11 30.66
N ASP A 47 -19.04 7.67 30.74
CA ASP A 47 -19.62 8.13 32.00
C ASP A 47 -20.06 6.95 32.89
N PRO A 48 -20.20 7.16 34.22
CA PRO A 48 -20.66 6.11 35.12
C PRO A 48 -21.98 5.49 34.65
N GLY A 49 -22.02 4.16 34.55
CA GLY A 49 -23.20 3.41 34.09
C GLY A 49 -23.21 3.08 32.59
N GLU A 50 -22.32 3.65 31.78
CA GLU A 50 -22.23 3.33 30.35
C GLU A 50 -21.38 2.07 30.06
N MET A 51 -20.55 1.66 31.03
CA MET A 51 -19.74 0.45 30.93
C MET A 51 -20.41 -0.70 31.70
N VAL A 52 -20.92 -1.69 30.96
CA VAL A 52 -21.59 -2.87 31.52
C VAL A 52 -20.75 -4.12 31.30
N PHE A 53 -20.23 -4.69 32.38
CA PHE A 53 -19.38 -5.88 32.33
C PHE A 53 -19.55 -6.74 33.59
N ASN A 54 -19.26 -8.04 33.47
CA ASN A 54 -19.27 -8.94 34.61
C ASN A 54 -17.94 -8.84 35.38
N ARG A 55 -18.01 -8.67 36.71
CA ARG A 55 -16.80 -8.51 37.54
C ARG A 55 -15.93 -9.76 37.66
N GLY A 56 -16.46 -10.97 37.45
CA GLY A 56 -15.76 -12.23 37.71
C GLY A 56 -15.73 -13.23 36.55
N PHE A 57 -16.41 -12.96 35.44
CA PHE A 57 -16.46 -13.90 34.32
C PHE A 57 -15.07 -14.04 33.67
N ARG A 58 -14.56 -15.28 33.64
CA ARG A 58 -13.26 -15.68 33.07
C ARG A 58 -12.08 -14.82 33.54
N GLY A 59 -12.14 -14.33 34.78
CA GLY A 59 -11.12 -13.48 35.41
C GLY A 59 -11.75 -12.42 36.33
N GLY A 60 -10.97 -11.86 37.27
CA GLY A 60 -11.44 -10.81 38.19
C GLY A 60 -10.79 -10.86 39.57
N PRO A 61 -11.34 -10.10 40.55
CA PRO A 61 -12.47 -9.19 40.41
C PRO A 61 -12.13 -7.87 39.70
N ARG A 62 -12.89 -7.53 38.66
CA ARG A 62 -12.78 -6.24 37.96
C ARG A 62 -13.33 -5.08 38.81
N SER A 63 -12.61 -3.98 38.84
CA SER A 63 -13.02 -2.71 39.41
C SER A 63 -13.77 -1.88 38.37
N ASP A 64 -14.11 -0.65 38.74
CA ASP A 64 -14.72 0.31 37.83
C ASP A 64 -13.69 0.93 36.87
N ASP A 65 -12.39 0.66 37.07
CA ASP A 65 -11.28 1.07 36.19
C ASP A 65 -11.00 0.05 35.08
N TRP A 66 -12.00 -0.75 34.68
CA TRP A 66 -11.89 -1.68 33.55
C TRP A 66 -11.57 -0.94 32.25
N ILE A 67 -10.59 -1.46 31.49
CA ILE A 67 -10.15 -0.90 30.20
C ILE A 67 -10.30 -1.97 29.12
N VAL A 68 -10.90 -1.57 28.00
CA VAL A 68 -11.02 -2.39 26.80
C VAL A 68 -10.12 -1.84 25.71
N PHE A 69 -9.25 -2.71 25.20
CA PHE A 69 -8.43 -2.47 24.02
C PHE A 69 -9.00 -3.25 22.84
N THR A 70 -9.58 -2.55 21.87
CA THR A 70 -10.02 -3.14 20.60
C THR A 70 -9.00 -2.80 19.54
N ILE A 71 -8.26 -3.81 19.09
CA ILE A 71 -7.12 -3.66 18.18
C ILE A 71 -7.51 -4.27 16.84
N THR A 72 -7.37 -3.50 15.76
CA THR A 72 -7.69 -3.96 14.41
C THR A 72 -6.49 -3.72 13.50
N GLY A 73 -6.05 -4.70 12.70
CA GLY A 73 -4.90 -4.50 11.82
C GLY A 73 -4.34 -5.76 11.19
N ASP A 74 -3.20 -5.62 10.49
CA ASP A 74 -2.34 -6.76 10.14
C ASP A 74 -1.68 -7.31 11.41
N LEU A 75 -2.34 -8.29 12.02
CA LEU A 75 -1.99 -8.89 13.30
C LEU A 75 -1.65 -10.38 13.19
N ASP A 76 -1.47 -10.91 11.98
CA ASP A 76 -1.08 -12.31 11.80
C ASP A 76 0.40 -12.49 12.15
N ARG A 77 0.66 -12.75 13.43
CA ARG A 77 2.00 -13.03 14.00
C ARG A 77 2.03 -14.35 14.76
N GLY A 78 0.97 -15.16 14.62
CA GLY A 78 0.77 -16.41 15.33
C GLY A 78 0.45 -16.27 16.82
N GLU A 79 -0.07 -17.35 17.41
CA GLU A 79 -0.50 -17.38 18.82
C GLU A 79 0.63 -17.04 19.80
N ARG A 80 1.86 -17.50 19.51
CA ARG A 80 3.02 -17.29 20.39
C ARG A 80 3.33 -15.79 20.56
N ALA A 81 3.20 -14.99 19.51
CA ALA A 81 3.41 -13.54 19.58
C ALA A 81 2.27 -12.85 20.33
N LYS A 82 1.02 -13.18 20.01
CA LYS A 82 -0.17 -12.66 20.70
C LYS A 82 -0.13 -12.95 22.22
N ARG A 83 0.33 -14.14 22.62
CA ARG A 83 0.52 -14.51 24.03
C ARG A 83 1.52 -13.59 24.75
N ARG A 84 2.67 -13.32 24.15
CA ARG A 84 3.67 -12.40 24.73
C ARG A 84 3.13 -10.97 24.76
N PHE A 85 2.45 -10.54 23.69
CA PHE A 85 1.79 -9.23 23.65
C PHE A 85 0.86 -9.03 24.85
N TYR A 86 -0.05 -9.98 25.15
CA TYR A 86 -0.95 -9.82 26.29
C TYR A 86 -0.21 -9.72 27.63
N GLN A 87 0.85 -10.50 27.82
CA GLN A 87 1.67 -10.47 29.03
C GLN A 87 2.42 -9.13 29.16
N THR A 88 3.05 -8.68 28.08
CA THR A 88 3.80 -7.41 28.04
C THR A 88 2.87 -6.23 28.25
N LEU A 89 1.70 -6.19 27.61
CA LEU A 89 0.70 -5.13 27.79
C LEU A 89 0.28 -5.00 29.26
N VAL A 90 -0.15 -6.10 29.88
CA VAL A 90 -0.61 -6.11 31.27
C VAL A 90 0.50 -5.63 32.21
N ARG A 91 1.73 -6.12 32.02
CA ARG A 91 2.89 -5.69 32.81
C ARG A 91 3.15 -4.19 32.67
N LEU A 92 3.17 -3.65 31.45
CA LEU A 92 3.42 -2.22 31.22
C LEU A 92 2.31 -1.33 31.79
N LEU A 93 1.05 -1.78 31.72
CA LEU A 93 -0.10 -1.09 32.31
C LEU A 93 -0.08 -1.11 33.84
N GLU A 94 0.40 -2.19 34.45
CA GLU A 94 0.57 -2.27 35.91
C GLU A 94 1.72 -1.37 36.38
N GLU A 95 2.88 -1.43 35.71
CA GLU A 95 4.09 -0.68 36.10
C GLU A 95 3.95 0.84 35.92
N ARG A 96 3.23 1.30 34.89
CA ARG A 96 3.25 2.72 34.47
C ARG A 96 2.02 3.51 34.94
N PRO A 97 0.79 3.24 34.45
CA PRO A 97 -0.41 3.90 34.95
C PRO A 97 -0.99 3.24 36.22
N GLY A 98 -0.48 2.10 36.67
CA GLY A 98 -1.00 1.41 37.87
C GLY A 98 -2.33 0.68 37.63
N VAL A 99 -2.61 0.28 36.38
CA VAL A 99 -3.81 -0.48 36.04
C VAL A 99 -3.69 -1.89 36.57
N ARG A 100 -4.71 -2.36 37.28
CA ARG A 100 -4.70 -3.73 37.83
C ARG A 100 -4.81 -4.74 36.68
N PRO A 101 -4.05 -5.84 36.69
CA PRO A 101 -4.13 -6.86 35.64
C PRO A 101 -5.54 -7.39 35.37
N ALA A 102 -6.36 -7.52 36.42
CA ALA A 102 -7.74 -7.98 36.31
C ALA A 102 -8.65 -7.03 35.49
N ASP A 103 -8.28 -5.76 35.38
CA ASP A 103 -9.05 -4.69 34.73
C ASP A 103 -8.71 -4.53 33.24
N VAL A 104 -7.81 -5.35 32.69
CA VAL A 104 -7.42 -5.29 31.28
C VAL A 104 -8.21 -6.30 30.45
N PHE A 105 -8.83 -5.85 29.37
CA PHE A 105 -9.48 -6.70 28.39
C PHE A 105 -9.05 -6.31 26.97
N VAL A 106 -8.77 -7.31 26.14
CA VAL A 106 -8.26 -7.09 24.78
C VAL A 106 -9.01 -7.95 23.79
N THR A 107 -9.40 -7.35 22.66
CA THR A 107 -9.89 -8.05 21.48
C THR A 107 -9.07 -7.62 20.27
N MET A 108 -8.80 -8.58 19.37
CA MET A 108 -8.03 -8.36 18.15
C MET A 108 -8.83 -8.82 16.93
N THR A 109 -8.86 -7.99 15.90
CA THR A 109 -9.46 -8.30 14.59
C THR A 109 -8.40 -8.14 13.52
N GLU A 110 -8.21 -9.17 12.71
CA GLU A 110 -7.31 -9.09 11.55
C GLU A 110 -7.99 -8.37 10.39
N LEU A 111 -7.26 -7.46 9.76
CA LEU A 111 -7.66 -6.78 8.53
C LEU A 111 -6.52 -6.86 7.51
N PRO A 112 -6.80 -7.26 6.26
CA PRO A 112 -5.81 -7.28 5.21
C PRO A 112 -5.46 -5.84 4.73
N PRO A 113 -4.31 -5.64 4.06
CA PRO A 113 -3.86 -4.30 3.67
C PRO A 113 -4.84 -3.53 2.76
N GLU A 114 -5.62 -4.21 1.92
CA GLU A 114 -6.62 -3.59 1.04
C GLU A 114 -7.76 -2.87 1.79
N ASP A 115 -7.97 -3.19 3.07
CA ASP A 115 -9.03 -2.59 3.90
C ASP A 115 -8.58 -1.31 4.63
N PHE A 116 -7.39 -0.81 4.32
CA PHE A 116 -6.85 0.42 4.92
C PHE A 116 -6.47 1.48 3.88
N SER A 117 -6.64 2.74 4.28
CA SER A 117 -5.99 3.91 3.66
C SER A 117 -5.52 4.83 4.78
N PHE A 118 -4.20 5.00 4.92
CA PHE A 118 -3.62 5.85 5.97
C PHE A 118 -3.96 7.34 5.77
N ALA A 119 -3.85 7.80 4.53
CA ALA A 119 -4.13 9.17 4.13
C ALA A 119 -4.22 9.27 2.61
N GLY A 120 -4.81 10.35 2.11
CA GLY A 120 -4.79 10.69 0.68
C GLY A 120 -5.53 9.73 -0.24
N GLY A 121 -6.32 8.79 0.31
CA GLY A 121 -7.05 7.79 -0.47
C GLY A 121 -6.17 6.70 -1.08
N VAL A 122 -4.93 6.52 -0.59
CA VAL A 122 -4.02 5.49 -1.08
C VAL A 122 -4.31 4.18 -0.35
N ILE A 123 -4.62 3.13 -1.11
CA ILE A 123 -4.92 1.79 -0.59
C ILE A 123 -3.68 1.14 0.05
N GLY A 124 -3.88 0.41 1.14
CA GLY A 124 -2.80 -0.18 1.94
C GLY A 124 -1.92 -1.19 1.19
N THR A 125 -2.45 -1.84 0.15
CA THR A 125 -1.67 -2.74 -0.71
C THR A 125 -0.53 -2.02 -1.45
N GLU A 126 -0.68 -0.74 -1.79
CA GLU A 126 0.41 0.05 -2.41
C GLU A 126 1.56 0.26 -1.41
N PHE A 127 1.25 0.53 -0.13
CA PHE A 127 2.27 0.67 0.92
C PHE A 127 2.97 -0.65 1.22
N ALA A 128 2.22 -1.74 1.35
CA ALA A 128 2.79 -3.06 1.57
C ALA A 128 3.75 -3.48 0.44
N ALA A 129 3.38 -3.20 -0.81
CA ALA A 129 4.23 -3.42 -1.97
C ALA A 129 5.50 -2.55 -1.93
N ALA A 130 5.37 -1.25 -1.67
CA ALA A 130 6.50 -0.32 -1.59
C ALA A 130 7.51 -0.75 -0.51
N GLU A 131 7.03 -1.10 0.69
CA GLU A 131 7.87 -1.55 1.80
C GLU A 131 8.59 -2.86 1.50
N SER A 132 7.90 -3.81 0.88
CA SER A 132 8.50 -5.07 0.44
C SER A 132 9.62 -4.85 -0.58
N LEU A 133 9.43 -3.93 -1.53
CA LEU A 133 10.46 -3.58 -2.50
C LEU A 133 11.63 -2.83 -1.87
N GLU A 134 11.38 -1.90 -0.94
CA GLU A 134 12.43 -1.19 -0.22
C GLU A 134 13.27 -2.13 0.66
N ALA A 135 12.62 -3.06 1.37
CA ALA A 135 13.29 -4.08 2.16
C ALA A 135 14.18 -4.98 1.28
N ALA A 136 13.68 -5.39 0.11
CA ALA A 136 14.45 -6.17 -0.85
C ALA A 136 15.66 -5.39 -1.41
N ALA A 137 15.53 -4.08 -1.64
CA ALA A 137 16.63 -3.26 -2.11
C ALA A 137 17.77 -3.12 -1.07
N LYS A 138 17.45 -3.17 0.23
CA LYS A 138 18.43 -3.08 1.34
C LYS A 138 19.19 -4.39 1.60
N ALA A 139 18.68 -5.53 1.14
CA ALA A 139 19.30 -6.84 1.27
C ALA A 139 19.57 -7.44 -0.13
N PRO A 140 20.61 -6.96 -0.85
CA PRO A 140 20.84 -7.35 -2.23
C PRO A 140 21.21 -8.83 -2.35
N GLY A 141 20.23 -9.63 -2.73
CA GLY A 141 20.37 -10.92 -3.40
C GLY A 141 19.63 -10.89 -4.73
N THR A 142 19.81 -11.89 -5.60
CA THR A 142 18.97 -12.04 -6.81
C THR A 142 17.56 -12.42 -6.38
N ARG A 143 16.70 -11.41 -6.24
CA ARG A 143 15.27 -11.64 -6.08
C ARG A 143 14.71 -12.07 -7.43
N ASP A 144 14.32 -13.34 -7.51
CA ASP A 144 13.91 -13.95 -8.78
C ASP A 144 12.42 -13.84 -9.08
N THR A 145 11.61 -13.52 -8.08
CA THR A 145 10.15 -13.46 -8.24
C THR A 145 9.56 -12.27 -7.48
N TYR A 146 8.62 -11.58 -8.12
CA TYR A 146 7.85 -10.49 -7.56
C TYR A 146 6.37 -10.86 -7.48
N THR A 147 5.70 -10.38 -6.44
CA THR A 147 4.26 -10.57 -6.24
C THR A 147 3.45 -9.70 -7.20
N ARG A 148 2.17 -10.04 -7.39
CA ARG A 148 1.27 -9.23 -8.21
C ARG A 148 1.08 -7.82 -7.67
N ALA A 149 0.96 -7.66 -6.35
CA ALA A 149 0.85 -6.35 -5.72
C ALA A 149 2.08 -5.46 -5.99
N GLU A 150 3.29 -6.03 -5.91
CA GLU A 150 4.53 -5.31 -6.24
C GLU A 150 4.60 -4.89 -7.70
N MET A 151 4.18 -5.76 -8.63
CA MET A 151 4.15 -5.42 -10.05
C MET A 151 3.10 -4.35 -10.36
N THR A 152 1.90 -4.47 -9.79
CA THR A 152 0.86 -3.44 -9.90
C THR A 152 1.38 -2.11 -9.37
N TYR A 153 2.01 -2.09 -8.20
CA TYR A 153 2.66 -0.90 -7.66
C TYR A 153 3.72 -0.34 -8.61
N ALA A 154 4.62 -1.17 -9.12
CA ALA A 154 5.69 -0.74 -10.02
C ALA A 154 5.16 -0.16 -11.35
N VAL A 155 4.11 -0.77 -11.93
CA VAL A 155 3.43 -0.23 -13.11
C VAL A 155 2.71 1.08 -12.79
N THR A 156 2.09 1.21 -11.62
CA THR A 156 1.51 2.48 -11.16
C THR A 156 2.58 3.56 -11.03
N GLN A 157 3.73 3.27 -10.43
CA GLN A 157 4.85 4.22 -10.30
C GLN A 157 5.41 4.65 -11.66
N LEU A 158 5.54 3.70 -12.60
CA LEU A 158 6.00 3.94 -13.96
C LEU A 158 5.18 5.02 -14.67
N PHE A 159 3.85 4.95 -14.57
CA PHE A 159 2.97 5.89 -15.29
C PHE A 159 2.59 7.12 -14.48
N ARG A 160 2.25 6.96 -13.18
CA ARG A 160 1.79 8.05 -12.31
C ARG A 160 2.94 9.00 -11.96
N ASN A 161 4.09 8.46 -11.60
CA ASN A 161 5.23 9.22 -11.07
C ASN A 161 6.43 9.28 -12.03
N ARG A 162 6.33 8.64 -13.20
CA ARG A 162 7.43 8.48 -14.17
C ARG A 162 8.67 7.83 -13.53
N ASP A 163 8.45 7.00 -12.52
CA ASP A 163 9.51 6.29 -11.82
C ASP A 163 9.60 4.85 -12.33
N ARG A 164 10.64 4.61 -13.12
CA ARG A 164 10.98 3.27 -13.65
C ARG A 164 11.82 2.44 -12.68
N GLY A 165 12.31 3.00 -11.58
CA GLY A 165 13.16 2.30 -10.61
C GLY A 165 12.54 0.99 -10.12
N PRO A 166 11.27 1.00 -9.66
CA PRO A 166 10.62 -0.21 -9.15
C PRO A 166 10.43 -1.32 -10.20
N ILE A 167 10.16 -0.98 -11.46
CA ILE A 167 9.81 -1.97 -12.49
C ILE A 167 11.03 -2.63 -13.14
N LEU A 168 12.16 -1.92 -13.26
CA LEU A 168 13.34 -2.42 -13.98
C LEU A 168 13.89 -3.76 -13.47
N PRO A 169 14.01 -4.00 -12.14
CA PRO A 169 14.45 -5.30 -11.62
C PRO A 169 13.48 -6.46 -11.92
N MET A 170 12.21 -6.16 -12.22
CA MET A 170 11.17 -7.16 -12.48
C MET A 170 11.21 -7.69 -13.92
N LEU A 171 11.90 -6.99 -14.82
CA LEU A 171 12.02 -7.36 -16.22
C LEU A 171 12.90 -8.61 -16.37
N ARG A 172 12.53 -9.51 -17.28
CA ARG A 172 13.47 -10.52 -17.79
C ARG A 172 14.45 -9.89 -18.76
N ASP A 173 15.61 -10.53 -18.91
CA ASP A 173 16.64 -10.12 -19.86
C ASP A 173 16.14 -10.13 -21.32
N ASP A 174 15.16 -10.98 -21.62
CA ASP A 174 14.52 -11.13 -22.93
C ASP A 174 13.16 -10.42 -23.04
N VAL A 175 12.84 -9.46 -22.15
CA VAL A 175 11.56 -8.74 -22.18
C VAL A 175 11.31 -8.09 -23.53
N VAL A 176 10.08 -8.19 -24.05
CA VAL A 176 9.70 -7.60 -25.35
C VAL A 176 8.72 -6.44 -25.17
N LEU A 177 9.12 -5.25 -25.61
CA LEU A 177 8.28 -4.06 -25.71
C LEU A 177 7.67 -3.99 -27.12
N THR A 178 6.34 -4.05 -27.23
CA THR A 178 5.62 -4.01 -28.51
C THR A 178 4.75 -2.77 -28.61
N LEU A 179 4.97 -1.97 -29.64
CA LEU A 179 4.24 -0.74 -29.93
C LEU A 179 3.60 -0.82 -31.32
N PRO A 180 2.36 -0.30 -31.52
CA PRO A 180 1.71 -0.32 -32.83
C PRO A 180 2.59 0.32 -33.92
N THR A 181 2.86 -0.40 -35.01
CA THR A 181 3.74 0.05 -36.12
C THR A 181 3.18 1.24 -36.88
N THR A 182 1.90 1.56 -36.71
CA THR A 182 1.26 2.76 -37.23
C THR A 182 1.68 4.05 -36.51
N LEU A 183 2.32 3.94 -35.34
CA LEU A 183 2.90 5.08 -34.63
C LEU A 183 4.30 5.41 -35.16
N PRO A 184 4.73 6.69 -35.16
CA PRO A 184 6.08 7.08 -35.60
C PRO A 184 7.23 6.45 -34.79
N TYR A 185 6.92 5.95 -33.61
CA TYR A 185 7.82 5.26 -32.68
C TYR A 185 7.38 3.81 -32.44
N GLY A 186 6.56 3.27 -33.34
CA GLY A 186 6.09 1.90 -33.32
C GLY A 186 7.19 0.89 -33.63
N GLY A 187 6.99 -0.36 -33.23
CA GLY A 187 7.95 -1.43 -33.43
C GLY A 187 8.05 -2.36 -32.23
N GLU A 188 8.99 -3.29 -32.34
CA GLU A 188 9.31 -4.26 -31.30
C GLU A 188 10.74 -4.01 -30.81
N PHE A 189 10.92 -4.00 -29.49
CA PHE A 189 12.18 -3.71 -28.84
C PHE A 189 12.45 -4.74 -27.74
N THR A 190 13.64 -5.30 -27.69
CA THR A 190 13.98 -6.38 -26.76
C THR A 190 14.99 -5.91 -25.70
N GLY A 191 14.76 -6.35 -24.47
CA GLY A 191 15.68 -6.24 -23.35
C GLY A 191 15.38 -5.06 -22.40
N PRO A 192 15.83 -5.16 -21.13
CA PRO A 192 15.56 -4.16 -20.10
C PRO A 192 16.05 -2.75 -20.45
N ALA A 193 17.16 -2.63 -21.18
CA ALA A 193 17.70 -1.34 -21.59
C ALA A 193 16.75 -0.62 -22.56
N ALA A 194 16.24 -1.33 -23.57
CA ALA A 194 15.31 -0.75 -24.54
C ALA A 194 13.99 -0.34 -23.88
N PHE A 195 13.47 -1.17 -22.96
CA PHE A 195 12.32 -0.81 -22.13
C PHE A 195 12.59 0.45 -21.30
N GLY A 196 13.72 0.47 -20.58
CA GLY A 196 14.09 1.58 -19.70
C GLY A 196 14.27 2.89 -20.46
N ASP A 197 14.89 2.86 -21.64
CA ASP A 197 15.11 4.02 -22.49
C ASP A 197 13.81 4.58 -23.07
N PHE A 198 12.85 3.72 -23.42
CA PHE A 198 11.54 4.14 -23.89
C PHE A 198 10.80 4.94 -22.82
N PHE A 199 10.76 4.44 -21.58
CA PHE A 199 10.06 5.10 -20.47
C PHE A 199 10.87 6.22 -19.79
N ALA A 200 12.18 6.34 -20.08
CA ALA A 200 12.98 7.48 -19.63
C ALA A 200 12.63 8.79 -20.37
N LYS A 201 11.95 8.69 -21.51
CA LYS A 201 11.57 9.82 -22.36
C LYS A 201 10.06 9.81 -22.61
N THR A 202 9.53 10.93 -23.08
CA THR A 202 8.17 10.94 -23.64
C THR A 202 8.09 9.96 -24.81
N PRO A 203 7.04 9.12 -24.93
CA PRO A 203 6.85 8.25 -26.09
C PRO A 203 6.95 9.03 -27.41
N GLY A 204 7.83 8.64 -28.34
CA GLY A 204 8.09 9.40 -29.59
C GLY A 204 8.88 10.71 -29.43
N GLY A 205 9.19 11.11 -28.19
CA GLY A 205 10.00 12.25 -27.84
C GLY A 205 9.44 13.60 -28.30
N GLY A 206 10.27 14.64 -28.16
CA GLY A 206 9.96 15.99 -28.62
C GLY A 206 9.88 16.12 -30.15
N ALA A 207 10.14 15.06 -30.92
CA ALA A 207 9.94 15.07 -32.38
C ALA A 207 8.45 14.97 -32.75
N VAL A 208 7.68 14.18 -31.99
CA VAL A 208 6.26 13.91 -32.27
C VAL A 208 5.36 14.85 -31.48
N TRP A 209 5.64 15.04 -30.19
CA TRP A 209 4.76 15.75 -29.27
C TRP A 209 5.34 17.11 -28.85
N LYS A 210 4.46 18.10 -28.76
CA LYS A 210 4.71 19.36 -28.05
C LYS A 210 4.54 19.17 -26.54
N SER A 211 3.51 18.43 -26.15
CA SER A 211 3.28 17.97 -24.77
C SER A 211 2.59 16.61 -24.78
N PHE A 212 2.81 15.83 -23.73
CA PHE A 212 2.20 14.52 -23.54
C PHE A 212 2.15 14.23 -22.04
N ASP A 213 0.93 14.04 -21.54
CA ASP A 213 0.65 13.76 -20.14
C ASP A 213 -0.30 12.58 -20.04
N SER A 214 -0.04 11.71 -19.08
CA SER A 214 -0.84 10.50 -18.84
C SER A 214 -1.43 10.54 -17.46
N VAL A 215 -2.71 10.18 -17.36
CA VAL A 215 -3.39 9.89 -16.11
C VAL A 215 -3.61 8.39 -16.05
N VAL A 216 -3.24 7.78 -14.93
CA VAL A 216 -3.54 6.37 -14.65
C VAL A 216 -4.98 6.28 -14.21
N ASP A 217 -5.84 5.69 -15.03
CA ASP A 217 -7.24 5.46 -14.69
C ASP A 217 -7.36 4.27 -13.74
N ASP A 218 -6.62 3.19 -14.01
CA ASP A 218 -6.56 1.99 -13.18
C ASP A 218 -5.36 1.10 -13.53
N VAL A 219 -4.92 0.25 -12.60
CA VAL A 219 -3.95 -0.82 -12.84
C VAL A 219 -4.49 -2.13 -12.27
N LEU A 220 -4.83 -3.05 -13.18
CA LEU A 220 -5.48 -4.32 -12.87
C LEU A 220 -4.46 -5.45 -12.88
N ALA A 221 -4.45 -6.29 -11.85
CA ALA A 221 -3.72 -7.55 -11.85
C ALA A 221 -4.63 -8.68 -12.34
N ALA A 222 -4.17 -9.41 -13.35
CA ALA A 222 -4.77 -10.65 -13.83
C ALA A 222 -3.77 -11.82 -13.64
N ASP A 223 -4.20 -13.04 -13.97
CA ASP A 223 -3.42 -14.26 -13.71
C ASP A 223 -2.03 -14.24 -14.36
N ASP A 224 -1.95 -13.83 -15.62
CA ASP A 224 -0.73 -13.80 -16.43
C ASP A 224 -0.36 -12.37 -16.88
N HIS A 225 -1.14 -11.35 -16.50
CA HIS A 225 -0.91 -9.96 -16.91
C HIS A 225 -1.04 -8.95 -15.76
N VAL A 226 -0.37 -7.81 -15.92
CA VAL A 226 -0.74 -6.55 -15.26
C VAL A 226 -1.17 -5.58 -16.35
N ILE A 227 -2.33 -4.94 -16.19
CA ILE A 227 -2.95 -4.11 -17.23
C ILE A 227 -3.09 -2.69 -16.69
N ALA A 228 -2.42 -1.72 -17.32
CA ALA A 228 -2.62 -0.31 -17.01
C ALA A 228 -3.55 0.34 -18.03
N ARG A 229 -4.60 1.02 -17.55
CA ARG A 229 -5.49 1.83 -18.36
C ARG A 229 -5.14 3.29 -18.15
N LEU A 230 -4.87 4.01 -19.23
CA LEU A 230 -4.45 5.40 -19.14
C LEU A 230 -5.33 6.28 -20.01
N THR A 231 -5.63 7.47 -19.51
CA THR A 231 -6.15 8.58 -20.28
C THR A 231 -5.00 9.55 -20.55
N ASN A 232 -4.69 9.76 -21.83
CA ASN A 232 -3.58 10.58 -22.27
C ASN A 232 -4.09 11.90 -22.84
N THR A 233 -3.44 12.99 -22.48
CA THR A 233 -3.61 14.32 -23.08
C THR A 233 -2.33 14.67 -23.80
N ALA A 234 -2.41 14.88 -25.11
CA ALA A 234 -1.23 15.21 -25.92
C ALA A 234 -1.51 16.35 -26.90
N VAL A 235 -0.45 17.03 -27.31
CA VAL A 235 -0.47 18.03 -28.38
C VAL A 235 0.56 17.62 -29.43
N PRO A 236 0.15 17.07 -30.59
CA PRO A 236 1.08 16.74 -31.67
C PRO A 236 1.73 18.00 -32.23
N LYS A 237 3.01 17.94 -32.59
CA LYS A 237 3.68 19.07 -33.28
C LYS A 237 3.11 19.35 -34.67
N ALA A 238 2.68 18.30 -35.37
CA ALA A 238 2.15 18.41 -36.74
C ALA A 238 0.85 19.22 -36.81
N THR A 239 -0.04 19.07 -35.82
CA THR A 239 -1.37 19.71 -35.82
C THR A 239 -1.49 20.85 -34.83
N GLY A 240 -0.74 20.82 -33.72
CA GLY A 240 -0.83 21.78 -32.63
C GLY A 240 -2.14 21.72 -31.82
N LYS A 241 -3.06 20.82 -32.15
CA LYS A 241 -4.37 20.67 -31.47
C LYS A 241 -4.26 19.67 -30.34
N LYS A 242 -4.85 20.01 -29.19
CA LYS A 242 -4.95 19.08 -28.05
C LYS A 242 -5.85 17.91 -28.43
N VAL A 243 -5.36 16.70 -28.16
CA VAL A 243 -6.11 15.44 -28.29
C VAL A 243 -6.14 14.74 -26.93
N VAL A 244 -7.25 14.07 -26.66
CA VAL A 244 -7.42 13.22 -25.47
C VAL A 244 -7.81 11.83 -25.96
N PHE A 245 -7.08 10.82 -25.54
CA PHE A 245 -7.32 9.44 -25.97
C PHE A 245 -6.92 8.45 -24.89
N GLN A 246 -7.56 7.28 -24.92
CA GLN A 246 -7.26 6.19 -24.00
C GLN A 246 -6.34 5.17 -24.65
N ASN A 247 -5.48 4.56 -23.84
CA ASN A 247 -4.71 3.39 -24.24
C ASN A 247 -4.61 2.37 -23.10
N LEU A 248 -4.25 1.16 -23.47
CA LEU A 248 -4.02 0.06 -22.56
C LEU A 248 -2.58 -0.42 -22.69
N TRP A 249 -1.96 -0.70 -21.56
CA TRP A 249 -0.67 -1.37 -21.49
C TRP A 249 -0.86 -2.74 -20.88
N PHE A 250 -0.44 -3.77 -21.58
CA PHE A 250 -0.44 -5.15 -21.11
C PHE A 250 0.99 -5.57 -20.78
N PHE A 251 1.24 -5.89 -19.52
CA PHE A 251 2.51 -6.43 -19.05
C PHE A 251 2.35 -7.92 -18.84
N GLY A 252 2.91 -8.74 -19.73
CA GLY A 252 2.87 -10.20 -19.62
C GLY A 252 3.83 -10.67 -18.53
N VAL A 253 3.38 -11.58 -17.67
CA VAL A 253 4.11 -12.03 -16.49
C VAL A 253 4.17 -13.54 -16.40
N VAL A 254 5.39 -14.06 -16.26
CA VAL A 254 5.65 -15.48 -16.05
C VAL A 254 6.55 -15.64 -14.83
N ALA A 255 6.16 -16.51 -13.91
CA ALA A 255 6.93 -16.83 -12.70
C ALA A 255 7.38 -15.58 -11.91
N GLY A 256 6.51 -14.57 -11.78
CA GLY A 256 6.83 -13.36 -11.04
C GLY A 256 7.88 -12.47 -11.72
N ARG A 257 8.06 -12.57 -13.04
CA ARG A 257 8.87 -11.65 -13.86
C ARG A 257 8.08 -11.14 -15.07
N ILE A 258 8.36 -9.92 -15.49
CA ILE A 258 7.75 -9.29 -16.68
C ILE A 258 8.49 -9.78 -17.94
N THR A 259 7.74 -10.39 -18.85
CA THR A 259 8.19 -10.98 -20.11
C THR A 259 7.87 -10.11 -21.32
N SER A 260 6.83 -9.29 -21.23
CA SER A 260 6.43 -8.39 -22.31
C SER A 260 5.76 -7.13 -21.77
N ALA A 261 5.78 -6.08 -22.57
CA ALA A 261 4.98 -4.87 -22.37
C ALA A 261 4.42 -4.45 -23.73
N GLN A 262 3.10 -4.43 -23.87
CA GLN A 262 2.44 -4.13 -25.15
C GLN A 262 1.47 -2.97 -25.02
N LEU A 263 1.60 -2.01 -25.93
CA LEU A 263 0.68 -0.88 -26.06
C LEU A 263 -0.47 -1.22 -27.03
N TYR A 264 -1.69 -1.05 -26.56
CA TYR A 264 -2.89 -1.00 -27.38
C TYR A 264 -3.45 0.42 -27.34
N ALA A 265 -3.43 1.10 -28.47
CA ALA A 265 -3.90 2.48 -28.60
C ALA A 265 -4.74 2.64 -29.86
N ASP A 266 -5.76 3.50 -29.80
CA ASP A 266 -6.40 4.02 -31.01
C ASP A 266 -5.43 5.01 -31.68
N THR A 267 -4.66 4.50 -32.65
CA THR A 267 -3.68 5.32 -33.35
C THR A 267 -4.33 6.34 -34.27
N ALA A 268 -5.59 6.13 -34.71
CA ALA A 268 -6.30 7.08 -35.56
C ALA A 268 -6.64 8.37 -34.79
N ALA A 269 -7.01 8.27 -33.52
CA ALA A 269 -7.22 9.42 -32.64
C ALA A 269 -5.96 10.28 -32.43
N THR A 270 -4.77 9.69 -32.64
CA THR A 270 -3.48 10.40 -32.52
C THR A 270 -2.97 11.03 -33.81
N THR A 271 -3.38 10.49 -34.97
CA THR A 271 -2.91 10.93 -36.30
C THR A 271 -3.90 11.83 -37.02
N SER A 272 -5.20 11.71 -36.73
CA SER A 272 -6.24 12.55 -37.30
C SER A 272 -6.65 13.62 -36.29
N GLY A 273 -6.37 14.89 -36.59
CA GLY A 273 -6.96 16.01 -35.86
C GLY A 273 -8.45 16.16 -36.18
N ALA A 274 -9.24 15.11 -35.99
CA ALA A 274 -10.67 15.12 -36.27
C ALA A 274 -11.39 15.90 -35.15
N PRO A 275 -12.14 16.97 -35.49
CA PRO A 275 -13.00 17.63 -34.53
C PRO A 275 -14.18 16.69 -34.19
N GLY A 276 -14.47 16.55 -32.90
CA GLY A 276 -15.82 16.19 -32.44
C GLY A 276 -16.74 17.40 -32.59
#